data_AF-A0A430PYD0-F1
#
_entry.id   AF-A0A430PYD0-F1
#
_cell.length_a   1.000
_cell.length_b   1.000
_cell.length_c   1.000
_cell.angle_alpha   90.00
_cell.angle_beta   90.00
_cell.angle_gamma   90.00
#
_symmetry.space_group_name_H-M   'P 1'
#
loop_
_entity.id
_entity.type
_entity.pdbx_description
1 polymer ?
#
loop_
_entity_poly.entity_id
_entity_poly.type
_entity_poly.pdbx_seq_one_letter_code
_entity_poly.pdbx_strand_id
1 'polypeptide(L)'
;TDNVNDLSETSATKQNTSLQMNIYALFLRLGFNNQENLTFKDQITLKKIESYFDLKMAETWTNIQTDLDNKQIRPITPDIELLSCISEWCKKQINNVQSKQQEILDATKTYESTEEQKYYSSIRKIIRNQEYAMENYNDYIARTSNHQYLKEARIKQLSAINASRIGRLNDFNKSSDINVDIQKNKSESNQITSQLSKCSNHDKGSSIYHKTDIDKLNVTAFCSQTINIDSTPKQLFQHPSKLVDELIKLVESNEQLLFNDSDISDHEMKD
;
A
#
# COMPACT_ATOMS: atom_id res chain seq x y z
N THR A 1 -34.96 -7.39 -31.36
CA THR A 1 -34.14 -7.43 -32.58
C THR A 1 -32.84 -6.72 -32.28
N ASP A 2 -31.84 -7.45 -31.80
CA ASP A 2 -30.45 -6.99 -31.89
C ASP A 2 -29.56 -8.22 -32.09
N ASN A 3 -28.83 -8.12 -33.17
CA ASN A 3 -28.11 -9.15 -33.89
C ASN A 3 -26.70 -9.21 -33.33
N VAL A 4 -26.35 -10.27 -32.61
CA VAL A 4 -24.96 -10.58 -32.27
C VAL A 4 -24.61 -11.87 -32.98
N ASN A 5 -24.05 -11.68 -34.17
CA ASN A 5 -23.42 -12.71 -34.99
C ASN A 5 -22.40 -13.47 -34.14
N ASP A 6 -22.76 -14.69 -33.76
CA ASP A 6 -21.83 -15.71 -33.29
C ASP A 6 -21.00 -16.13 -34.52
N LEU A 7 -19.89 -15.41 -34.72
CA LEU A 7 -18.95 -15.59 -35.82
C LEU A 7 -18.31 -16.97 -35.69
N SER A 8 -18.80 -17.88 -36.51
CA SER A 8 -18.11 -19.12 -36.89
C SER A 8 -16.63 -18.85 -37.18
N GLU A 9 -15.75 -19.30 -36.28
CA GLU A 9 -14.33 -19.39 -36.55
C GLU A 9 -14.09 -20.29 -37.77
N THR A 10 -13.74 -19.68 -38.91
CA THR A 10 -13.43 -20.39 -40.14
C THR A 10 -12.13 -21.17 -40.01
N SER A 11 -12.00 -22.34 -40.65
CA SER A 11 -10.80 -23.19 -40.49
C SER A 11 -9.49 -22.48 -40.87
N ALA A 12 -9.55 -21.48 -41.76
CA ALA A 12 -8.42 -20.68 -42.20
C ALA A 12 -7.84 -19.76 -41.11
N THR A 13 -8.66 -19.20 -40.22
CA THR A 13 -8.16 -18.40 -39.08
C THR A 13 -7.49 -19.31 -38.05
N LYS A 14 -8.03 -20.52 -37.84
CA LYS A 14 -7.46 -21.55 -36.97
C LYS A 14 -6.09 -22.06 -37.43
N GLN A 15 -5.85 -22.14 -38.74
CA GLN A 15 -4.53 -22.49 -39.28
C GLN A 15 -3.51 -21.36 -39.06
N ASN A 16 -3.91 -20.10 -39.23
CA ASN A 16 -3.04 -18.94 -38.99
C ASN A 16 -2.64 -18.82 -37.51
N THR A 17 -3.55 -19.06 -36.58
CA THR A 17 -3.24 -19.01 -35.14
C THR A 17 -2.29 -20.13 -34.71
N SER A 18 -2.43 -21.33 -35.28
CA SER A 18 -1.48 -22.44 -35.07
C SER A 18 -0.07 -22.07 -35.53
N LEU A 19 0.07 -21.50 -36.73
CA LEU A 19 1.36 -21.05 -37.25
C LEU A 19 1.96 -19.94 -36.39
N GLN A 20 1.15 -18.97 -35.97
CA GLN A 20 1.58 -17.89 -35.06
C GLN A 20 2.10 -18.43 -33.73
N MET A 21 1.42 -19.42 -33.13
CA MET A 21 1.90 -20.09 -31.91
C MET A 21 3.22 -20.80 -32.15
N ASN A 22 3.40 -21.49 -33.28
CA ASN A 22 4.66 -22.17 -33.63
C ASN A 22 5.81 -21.18 -33.75
N ILE A 23 5.61 -20.08 -34.49
CA ILE A 23 6.61 -19.02 -34.68
C ILE A 23 7.00 -18.42 -33.33
N TYR A 24 6.01 -18.16 -32.47
CA TYR A 24 6.25 -17.56 -31.18
C TYR A 24 6.92 -18.53 -30.19
N ALA A 25 6.57 -19.81 -30.21
CA ALA A 25 7.24 -20.86 -29.44
C ALA A 25 8.73 -20.98 -29.82
N LEU A 26 9.05 -20.82 -31.11
CA LEU A 26 10.45 -20.77 -31.57
C LEU A 26 11.18 -19.53 -31.02
N PHE A 27 10.56 -18.35 -31.07
CA PHE A 27 11.16 -17.14 -30.50
C PHE A 27 11.40 -17.25 -28.99
N LEU A 28 10.46 -17.83 -28.24
CA LEU A 28 10.66 -18.12 -26.81
C LEU A 28 11.82 -19.08 -26.57
N ARG A 29 11.94 -20.15 -27.38
CA ARG A 29 13.05 -21.11 -27.28
C ARG A 29 14.41 -20.47 -27.60
N LEU A 30 14.42 -19.45 -28.45
CA LEU A 30 15.60 -18.65 -28.81
C LEU A 30 15.94 -17.57 -27.75
N GLY A 31 15.14 -17.43 -26.69
CA GLY A 31 15.41 -16.53 -25.57
C GLY A 31 14.67 -15.19 -25.63
N PHE A 32 13.68 -15.01 -26.51
CA PHE A 32 12.85 -13.80 -26.56
C PHE A 32 11.74 -13.84 -25.49
N ASN A 33 12.13 -13.75 -24.21
CA ASN A 33 11.21 -13.88 -23.06
C ASN A 33 10.82 -12.53 -22.42
N ASN A 34 11.36 -11.41 -22.89
CA ASN A 34 11.35 -10.14 -22.15
C ASN A 34 10.17 -9.24 -22.54
N GLN A 35 8.97 -9.59 -22.11
CA GLN A 35 7.78 -8.73 -22.20
C GLN A 35 7.28 -8.41 -20.79
N GLU A 36 7.85 -7.39 -20.16
CA GLU A 36 7.50 -6.99 -18.79
C GLU A 36 6.12 -6.30 -18.69
N ASN A 37 5.62 -5.74 -19.80
CA ASN A 37 4.41 -4.92 -19.84
C ASN A 37 3.20 -5.65 -20.45
N LEU A 38 3.11 -6.96 -20.25
CA LEU A 38 2.10 -7.79 -20.89
C LEU A 38 0.83 -7.91 -20.03
N THR A 39 -0.36 -7.82 -20.63
CA THR A 39 -1.65 -8.02 -19.94
C THR A 39 -1.71 -9.41 -19.30
N PHE A 40 -2.40 -9.58 -18.16
CA PHE A 40 -2.53 -10.90 -17.50
C PHE A 40 -3.05 -12.00 -18.46
N LYS A 41 -4.00 -11.66 -19.36
CA LYS A 41 -4.52 -12.58 -20.39
C LYS A 41 -3.44 -13.04 -21.36
N ASP A 42 -2.58 -12.11 -21.75
CA ASP A 42 -1.50 -12.36 -22.68
C ASP A 42 -0.36 -13.12 -21.97
N GLN A 43 -0.11 -12.89 -20.68
CA GLN A 43 0.81 -13.70 -19.86
C GLN A 43 0.34 -15.16 -19.73
N ILE A 44 -0.96 -15.40 -19.56
CA ILE A 44 -1.55 -16.75 -19.54
C ILE A 44 -1.37 -17.43 -20.91
N THR A 45 -1.59 -16.68 -21.98
CA THR A 45 -1.41 -17.15 -23.36
C THR A 45 0.06 -17.46 -23.63
N LEU A 46 0.97 -16.60 -23.17
CA LEU A 46 2.42 -16.77 -23.21
C LEU A 46 2.84 -18.10 -22.55
N LYS A 47 2.33 -18.40 -21.35
CA LYS A 47 2.61 -19.68 -20.68
C LYS A 47 2.12 -20.90 -21.46
N LYS A 48 1.00 -20.76 -22.17
CA LYS A 48 0.52 -21.82 -23.07
C LYS A 48 1.46 -22.00 -24.26
N ILE A 49 1.99 -20.92 -24.84
CA ILE A 49 2.90 -21.00 -25.99
C ILE A 49 4.28 -21.51 -25.57
N GLU A 50 4.80 -21.11 -24.40
CA GLU A 50 6.05 -21.64 -23.84
C GLU A 50 6.03 -23.17 -23.75
N SER A 51 4.88 -23.74 -23.37
CA SER A 51 4.71 -25.18 -23.17
C SER A 51 4.12 -25.90 -24.39
N TYR A 52 4.04 -25.21 -25.54
CA TYR A 52 3.35 -25.71 -26.73
C TYR A 52 3.91 -27.05 -27.22
N PHE A 53 5.23 -27.22 -27.26
CA PHE A 53 5.84 -28.47 -27.71
C PHE A 53 5.49 -29.65 -26.80
N ASP A 54 5.52 -29.46 -25.48
CA ASP A 54 5.13 -30.51 -24.53
C ASP A 54 3.65 -30.88 -24.67
N LEU A 55 2.78 -29.87 -24.86
CA LEU A 55 1.35 -30.09 -25.12
C LEU A 55 1.10 -30.81 -26.45
N LYS A 56 1.84 -30.48 -27.51
CA LYS A 56 1.76 -31.16 -28.80
C LYS A 56 2.29 -32.59 -28.77
N MET A 57 3.33 -32.84 -27.99
CA MET A 57 3.79 -34.20 -27.71
C MET A 57 2.71 -34.99 -26.98
N ALA A 58 2.07 -34.42 -25.95
CA ALA A 58 0.99 -35.06 -25.22
C ALA A 58 -0.24 -35.37 -26.09
N GLU A 59 -0.64 -34.45 -26.97
CA GLU A 59 -1.71 -34.66 -27.95
C GLU A 59 -1.38 -35.82 -28.89
N THR A 60 -0.15 -35.87 -29.40
CA THR A 60 0.30 -36.92 -30.32
C THR A 60 0.29 -38.29 -29.65
N TRP A 61 0.78 -38.39 -28.41
CA TRP A 61 0.73 -39.63 -27.64
C TRP A 61 -0.69 -40.09 -27.33
N THR A 62 -1.59 -39.15 -27.03
CA THR A 62 -3.02 -39.45 -26.85
C THR A 62 -3.63 -40.00 -28.13
N ASN A 63 -3.32 -39.40 -29.28
CA ASN A 63 -3.80 -39.87 -30.59
C ASN A 63 -3.28 -41.28 -30.94
N ILE A 64 -2.00 -41.56 -30.65
CA ILE A 64 -1.43 -42.92 -30.84
C ILE A 64 -2.21 -43.93 -30.00
N GLN A 65 -2.49 -43.61 -28.74
CA GLN A 65 -3.24 -44.51 -27.85
C GLN A 65 -4.67 -44.74 -28.38
N THR A 66 -5.38 -43.69 -28.78
CA THR A 66 -6.72 -43.81 -29.35
C THR A 66 -6.74 -44.59 -30.66
N ASP A 67 -5.71 -44.44 -31.50
CA ASP A 67 -5.60 -45.17 -32.76
C ASP A 67 -5.34 -46.66 -32.56
N LEU A 68 -4.54 -47.03 -31.54
CA LEU A 68 -4.32 -48.42 -31.16
C LEU A 68 -5.62 -49.08 -30.69
N ASP A 69 -6.39 -48.37 -29.87
CA ASP A 69 -7.71 -48.83 -29.39
C ASP A 69 -8.70 -48.97 -30.55
N ASN A 70 -8.76 -47.99 -31.46
CA ASN A 70 -9.64 -48.02 -32.64
C ASN A 70 -9.30 -49.19 -33.58
N LYS A 71 -8.01 -49.51 -33.75
CA LYS A 71 -7.55 -50.63 -34.57
C LYS A 71 -7.57 -51.97 -33.85
N GLN A 72 -8.00 -52.00 -32.58
CA GLN A 72 -8.02 -53.20 -31.72
C GLN A 72 -6.63 -53.87 -31.63
N ILE A 73 -5.57 -53.08 -31.68
CA ILE A 73 -4.19 -53.57 -31.57
C ILE A 73 -3.83 -53.58 -30.10
N ARG A 74 -3.58 -54.77 -29.54
CA ARG A 74 -3.11 -54.93 -28.16
C ARG A 74 -1.56 -54.90 -28.13
N PRO A 75 -0.93 -53.88 -27.54
CA PRO A 75 0.52 -53.84 -27.38
C PRO A 75 1.02 -54.96 -26.46
N ILE A 76 2.31 -55.27 -26.53
CA ILE A 76 2.95 -56.19 -25.60
C ILE A 76 3.06 -55.56 -24.20
N THR A 77 3.16 -56.37 -23.14
CA THR A 77 3.18 -55.89 -21.75
C THR A 77 4.18 -54.75 -21.48
N PRO A 78 5.45 -54.80 -21.96
CA PRO A 78 6.39 -53.69 -21.77
C PRO A 78 5.93 -52.38 -22.43
N ASP A 79 5.32 -52.47 -23.61
CA ASP A 79 4.81 -51.31 -24.35
C ASP A 79 3.59 -50.70 -23.64
N ILE A 80 2.74 -51.53 -23.02
CA ILE A 80 1.61 -51.06 -22.21
C ILE A 80 2.12 -50.26 -21.01
N GLU A 81 3.13 -50.77 -20.30
CA GLU A 81 3.74 -50.07 -19.17
C GLU A 81 4.38 -48.75 -19.60
N LEU A 82 5.09 -48.75 -20.74
CA LEU A 82 5.66 -47.55 -21.33
C LEU A 82 4.58 -46.51 -21.69
N LEU A 83 3.51 -46.92 -22.36
CA LEU A 83 2.39 -46.04 -22.73
C LEU A 83 1.71 -45.45 -21.48
N SER A 84 1.58 -46.23 -20.41
CA SER A 84 1.08 -45.74 -19.12
C SER A 84 2.00 -44.67 -18.53
N CYS A 85 3.31 -44.92 -18.49
CA CYS A 85 4.30 -43.96 -17.99
C CYS A 85 4.30 -42.66 -18.80
N ILE A 86 4.19 -42.76 -20.13
CA ILE A 86 4.09 -41.59 -21.02
C ILE A 86 2.78 -40.84 -20.76
N SER A 87 1.66 -41.54 -20.58
CA SER A 87 0.37 -40.93 -20.28
C SER A 87 0.40 -40.15 -18.96
N GLU A 88 1.01 -40.71 -17.92
CA GLU A 88 1.23 -40.02 -16.64
C GLU A 88 2.10 -38.77 -16.79
N TRP A 89 3.20 -38.88 -17.56
CA TRP A 89 4.04 -37.73 -17.88
C TRP A 89 3.26 -36.63 -18.61
N CYS A 90 2.45 -36.99 -19.62
CA CYS A 90 1.61 -36.04 -20.36
C CYS A 90 0.63 -35.31 -19.44
N LYS A 91 -0.07 -36.04 -18.57
CA LYS A 91 -0.98 -35.48 -17.56
C LYS A 91 -0.25 -34.51 -16.63
N LYS A 92 0.95 -34.88 -16.18
CA LYS A 92 1.78 -34.02 -15.34
C LYS A 92 2.17 -32.72 -16.05
N GLN A 93 2.50 -32.77 -17.33
CA GLN A 93 2.81 -31.55 -18.11
C GLN A 93 1.59 -30.63 -18.24
N ILE A 94 0.42 -31.20 -18.59
CA ILE A 94 -0.83 -30.43 -18.69
C ILE A 94 -1.15 -29.77 -17.34
N ASN A 95 -1.07 -30.53 -16.25
CA ASN A 95 -1.30 -30.01 -14.90
C ASN A 95 -0.31 -28.90 -14.53
N ASN A 96 0.97 -29.03 -14.89
CA ASN A 96 1.98 -28.00 -14.64
C ASN A 96 1.66 -26.68 -15.36
N VAL A 97 1.24 -26.75 -16.64
CA VAL A 97 0.81 -25.57 -17.39
C VAL A 97 -0.42 -24.94 -16.74
N GLN A 98 -1.40 -25.76 -16.38
CA GLN A 98 -2.61 -25.28 -15.71
C GLN A 98 -2.30 -24.62 -14.36
N SER A 99 -1.43 -25.22 -13.54
CA SER A 99 -0.99 -24.64 -12.27
C SER A 99 -0.30 -23.29 -12.45
N LYS A 100 0.59 -23.15 -13.45
CA LYS A 100 1.24 -21.87 -13.76
C LYS A 100 0.24 -20.81 -14.22
N GLN A 101 -0.74 -21.19 -15.04
CA GLN A 101 -1.79 -20.27 -15.48
C GLN A 101 -2.68 -19.82 -14.31
N GLN A 102 -3.01 -20.74 -13.41
CA GLN A 102 -3.77 -20.45 -12.21
C GLN A 102 -2.99 -19.52 -11.26
N GLU A 103 -1.69 -19.76 -11.09
CA GLU A 103 -0.82 -18.91 -10.28
C GLU A 103 -0.80 -17.45 -10.78
N ILE A 104 -0.74 -17.23 -12.09
CA ILE A 104 -0.81 -15.88 -12.67
C ILE A 104 -2.15 -15.20 -12.37
N LEU A 105 -3.27 -15.95 -12.47
CA LEU A 105 -4.60 -15.42 -12.14
C LEU A 105 -4.69 -15.03 -10.67
N ASP A 106 -4.22 -15.89 -9.77
CA ASP A 106 -4.28 -15.65 -8.33
C ASP A 106 -3.34 -14.50 -7.92
N ALA A 107 -2.15 -14.42 -8.50
CA ALA A 107 -1.22 -13.31 -8.30
C ALA A 107 -1.82 -11.98 -8.78
N THR A 108 -2.49 -11.97 -9.94
CA THR A 108 -3.15 -10.77 -10.47
C THR A 108 -4.28 -10.32 -9.54
N LYS A 109 -5.14 -11.26 -9.12
CA LYS A 109 -6.27 -10.97 -8.23
C LYS A 109 -5.83 -10.45 -6.85
N THR A 110 -4.79 -11.07 -6.29
CA THR A 110 -4.23 -10.64 -4.99
C THR A 110 -3.58 -9.27 -5.11
N TYR A 111 -2.84 -9.01 -6.19
CA TYR A 111 -2.27 -7.70 -6.47
C TYR A 111 -3.36 -6.61 -6.52
N GLU A 112 -4.39 -6.80 -7.34
CA GLU A 112 -5.52 -5.86 -7.47
C GLU A 112 -6.19 -5.57 -6.11
N SER A 113 -6.47 -6.63 -5.34
CA SER A 113 -7.06 -6.48 -4.01
C SER A 113 -6.16 -5.73 -3.02
N THR A 114 -4.84 -5.97 -3.06
CA THR A 114 -3.90 -5.25 -2.19
C THR A 114 -3.75 -3.79 -2.57
N GLU A 115 -3.75 -3.47 -3.87
CA GLU A 115 -3.70 -2.09 -4.36
C GLU A 115 -4.96 -1.32 -3.98
N GLU A 116 -6.13 -1.94 -4.15
CA GLU A 116 -7.40 -1.37 -3.70
C GLU A 116 -7.39 -1.09 -2.19
N GLN A 117 -6.92 -2.05 -1.38
CA GLN A 117 -6.82 -1.88 0.06
C GLN A 117 -5.85 -0.76 0.45
N LYS A 118 -4.70 -0.64 -0.23
CA LYS A 118 -3.75 0.46 -0.03
C LYS A 118 -4.41 1.79 -0.35
N TYR A 119 -5.10 1.89 -1.49
CA TYR A 119 -5.82 3.10 -1.91
C TYR A 119 -6.83 3.56 -0.84
N TYR A 120 -7.73 2.67 -0.40
CA TYR A 120 -8.69 3.01 0.65
C TYR A 120 -8.04 3.31 2.00
N SER A 121 -6.93 2.66 2.33
CA SER A 121 -6.17 2.97 3.55
C SER A 121 -5.59 4.39 3.53
N SER A 122 -5.12 4.84 2.37
CA SER A 122 -4.60 6.19 2.16
C SER A 122 -5.71 7.23 2.30
N ILE A 123 -6.89 6.99 1.71
CA ILE A 123 -8.06 7.86 1.87
C ILE A 123 -8.43 7.99 3.36
N ARG A 124 -8.52 6.88 4.08
CA ARG A 124 -8.85 6.89 5.52
C ARG A 124 -7.81 7.65 6.34
N LYS A 125 -6.52 7.54 6.00
CA LYS A 125 -5.45 8.30 6.65
C LYS A 125 -5.60 9.80 6.42
N ILE A 126 -5.93 10.22 5.19
CA ILE A 126 -6.16 11.63 4.86
C ILE A 126 -7.31 12.21 5.69
N ILE A 127 -8.45 11.52 5.73
CA ILE A 127 -9.61 11.95 6.52
C ILE A 127 -9.24 12.08 7.99
N ARG A 128 -8.60 11.05 8.57
CA ARG A 128 -8.18 11.07 9.97
C ARG A 128 -7.20 12.22 10.27
N ASN A 129 -6.26 12.49 9.37
CA ASN A 129 -5.33 13.61 9.53
C ASN A 129 -6.05 14.96 9.49
N GLN A 130 -7.08 15.12 8.66
CA GLN A 130 -7.91 16.32 8.62
C GLN A 130 -8.71 16.49 9.92
N GLU A 131 -9.30 15.41 10.43
CA GLU A 131 -10.00 15.41 11.73
C GLU A 131 -9.07 15.84 12.86
N TYR A 132 -7.85 15.28 12.92
CA TYR A 132 -6.85 15.68 13.92
C TYR A 132 -6.42 17.14 13.79
N ALA A 133 -6.22 17.64 12.56
CA ALA A 133 -5.88 19.04 12.34
C ALA A 133 -7.01 19.97 12.82
N MET A 134 -8.27 19.60 12.56
CA MET A 134 -9.44 20.36 12.98
C MET A 134 -9.64 20.31 14.49
N GLU A 135 -9.45 19.16 15.14
CA GLU A 135 -9.50 19.02 16.60
C GLU A 135 -8.43 19.89 17.28
N ASN A 136 -7.18 19.85 16.79
CA ASN A 136 -6.10 20.68 17.30
C ASN A 136 -6.39 22.18 17.14
N TYR A 137 -6.97 22.58 16.00
CA TYR A 137 -7.37 23.97 15.76
C TYR A 137 -8.51 24.39 16.71
N ASN A 138 -9.51 23.54 16.90
CA ASN A 138 -10.63 23.80 17.81
C ASN A 138 -10.15 23.93 19.26
N ASP A 139 -9.24 23.06 19.69
CA ASP A 139 -8.65 23.13 21.04
C ASP A 139 -7.78 24.39 21.21
N TYR A 140 -7.03 24.81 20.19
CA TYR A 140 -6.32 26.09 20.20
C TYR A 140 -7.30 27.27 20.38
N ILE A 141 -8.36 27.34 19.57
CA ILE A 141 -9.41 28.37 19.66
C ILE A 141 -10.07 28.36 21.05
N ALA A 142 -10.35 27.18 21.60
CA ALA A 142 -10.95 27.05 22.93
C ALA A 142 -10.01 27.59 24.03
N ARG A 143 -8.70 27.31 23.93
CA ARG A 143 -7.68 27.82 24.85
C ARG A 143 -7.45 29.32 24.75
N THR A 144 -7.68 29.96 23.61
CA THR A 144 -7.41 31.41 23.45
C THR A 144 -8.66 32.28 23.58
N SER A 145 -9.80 31.80 23.10
CA SER A 145 -10.95 32.65 22.79
C SER A 145 -12.23 32.24 23.52
N ASN A 146 -12.30 31.04 24.12
CA ASN A 146 -13.48 30.58 24.85
C ASN A 146 -13.34 30.86 26.36
N HIS A 147 -14.04 31.89 26.83
CA HIS A 147 -14.04 32.30 28.24
C HIS A 147 -14.53 31.21 29.20
N GLN A 148 -15.53 30.43 28.79
CA GLN A 148 -16.10 29.38 29.64
C GLN A 148 -15.10 28.24 29.82
N TYR A 149 -14.47 27.80 28.73
CA TYR A 149 -13.40 26.80 28.77
C TYR A 149 -12.22 27.27 29.64
N LEU A 150 -11.80 28.54 29.51
CA LEU A 150 -10.73 29.12 30.32
C LEU A 150 -11.04 29.17 31.82
N LYS A 151 -12.28 29.50 32.19
CA LYS A 151 -12.73 29.45 33.59
C LYS A 151 -12.65 28.03 34.14
N GLU A 152 -13.15 27.05 33.40
CA GLU A 152 -13.12 25.64 33.79
C GLU A 152 -11.68 25.13 33.92
N ALA A 153 -10.81 25.47 32.98
CA ALA A 153 -9.39 25.13 33.03
C ALA A 153 -8.71 25.74 34.27
N ARG A 154 -9.00 27.01 34.60
CA ARG A 154 -8.49 27.66 35.83
C ARG A 154 -8.99 26.96 37.09
N ILE A 155 -10.27 26.59 37.15
CA ILE A 155 -10.84 25.85 38.29
C ILE A 155 -10.16 24.48 38.44
N LYS A 156 -9.99 23.74 37.33
CA LYS A 156 -9.27 22.46 37.31
C LYS A 156 -7.84 22.60 37.81
N GLN A 157 -7.12 23.63 37.36
CA GLN A 157 -5.75 23.92 37.81
C GLN A 157 -5.71 24.21 39.32
N LEU A 158 -6.61 25.04 39.83
CA LEU A 158 -6.69 25.34 41.27
C LEU A 158 -7.01 24.10 42.10
N SER A 159 -7.93 23.26 41.62
CA SER A 159 -8.25 21.97 42.24
C SER A 159 -7.03 21.05 42.31
N ALA A 160 -6.27 20.93 41.21
CA ALA A 160 -5.03 20.14 41.17
C ALA A 160 -3.95 20.70 42.11
N ILE A 161 -3.78 22.02 42.20
CA ILE A 161 -2.87 22.67 43.14
C ILE A 161 -3.26 22.36 44.59
N ASN A 162 -4.55 22.48 44.92
CA ASN A 162 -5.04 22.19 46.26
C ASN A 162 -4.85 20.70 46.62
N ALA A 163 -5.15 19.79 45.70
CA ALA A 163 -4.89 18.36 45.88
C ALA A 163 -3.39 18.06 46.10
N SER A 164 -2.49 18.68 45.33
CA SER A 164 -1.04 18.54 45.51
C SER A 164 -0.56 19.08 46.88
N ARG A 165 -1.15 20.17 47.37
CA ARG A 165 -0.84 20.74 48.69
C ARG A 165 -1.31 19.84 49.83
N ILE A 166 -2.49 19.22 49.70
CA ILE A 166 -3.04 18.26 50.67
C ILE A 166 -2.18 16.98 50.72
N GLY A 167 -1.71 16.49 49.56
CA GLY A 167 -0.75 15.39 49.50
C GLY A 167 0.55 15.69 50.25
N ARG A 168 1.10 16.90 50.11
CA ARG A 168 2.31 17.32 50.85
C ARG A 168 2.10 17.50 52.36
N LEU A 169 0.93 17.95 52.80
CA LEU A 169 0.63 18.09 54.23
C LEU A 169 0.47 16.72 54.94
N ASN A 170 0.01 15.69 54.22
CA ASN A 170 -0.03 14.33 54.74
C ASN A 170 1.36 13.68 54.88
N ASP A 171 2.37 14.16 54.16
CA ASP A 171 3.76 13.69 54.32
C ASP A 171 4.44 14.27 55.58
N PHE A 172 4.05 15.48 56.02
CA PHE A 172 4.56 16.08 57.27
C PHE A 172 3.86 15.56 58.53
N ASN A 173 2.63 15.07 58.42
CA ASN A 173 1.88 14.52 59.56
C ASN A 173 2.15 13.03 59.83
N LYS A 174 3.07 12.39 59.09
CA LYS A 174 3.49 11.01 59.35
C LYS A 174 4.55 10.88 60.46
N SER A 175 4.94 11.98 61.11
CA SER A 175 5.84 12.00 62.28
C SER A 175 5.17 12.41 63.59
N SER A 176 3.84 12.48 63.67
CA SER A 176 3.16 12.66 64.95
C SER A 176 1.79 11.99 64.93
N ASP A 177 1.76 10.78 65.48
CA ASP A 177 0.54 10.07 65.87
C ASP A 177 -0.30 10.95 66.81
N ILE A 178 -1.40 11.53 66.31
CA ILE A 178 -2.56 11.86 67.15
C ILE A 178 -3.84 11.55 66.37
N ASN A 179 -4.50 10.51 66.85
CA ASN A 179 -5.82 10.04 66.48
C ASN A 179 -6.89 11.11 66.76
N VAL A 180 -7.58 11.61 65.72
CA VAL A 180 -8.88 12.28 65.88
C VAL A 180 -9.80 11.86 64.74
N ASP A 181 -10.78 11.06 65.15
CA ASP A 181 -11.98 10.66 64.43
C ASP A 181 -12.75 11.90 63.94
N ILE A 182 -12.87 12.09 62.62
CA ILE A 182 -13.91 12.95 62.03
C ILE A 182 -14.51 12.22 60.84
N GLN A 183 -15.55 11.44 61.14
CA GLN A 183 -16.58 11.09 60.18
C GLN A 183 -17.26 12.39 59.69
N LYS A 184 -17.16 12.70 58.40
CA LYS A 184 -18.28 13.30 57.65
C LYS A 184 -18.09 13.29 56.13
N ASN A 185 -19.11 12.76 55.47
CA ASN A 185 -19.54 13.00 54.09
C ASN A 185 -18.82 12.26 52.97
N LYS A 186 -18.92 10.93 53.03
CA LYS A 186 -18.76 10.01 51.89
C LYS A 186 -20.08 9.93 51.10
N SER A 187 -20.44 10.99 50.37
CA SER A 187 -21.69 10.96 49.57
C SER A 187 -21.66 11.70 48.23
N GLU A 188 -20.51 12.17 47.73
CA GLU A 188 -20.49 12.88 46.42
C GLU A 188 -19.33 12.51 45.47
N SER A 189 -18.38 11.65 45.87
CA SER A 189 -17.24 11.28 45.00
C SER A 189 -17.47 10.09 44.07
N ASN A 190 -18.67 9.49 44.04
CA ASN A 190 -18.91 8.26 43.26
C ASN A 190 -19.46 8.49 41.84
N GLN A 191 -19.51 9.72 41.33
CA GLN A 191 -19.92 9.97 39.94
C GLN A 191 -18.81 10.48 39.00
N ILE A 192 -17.62 10.83 39.50
CA ILE A 192 -16.58 11.45 38.66
C ILE A 192 -15.46 10.46 38.27
N THR A 193 -15.37 9.30 38.93
CA THR A 193 -14.34 8.27 38.65
C THR A 193 -14.65 7.36 37.46
N SER A 194 -15.77 7.53 36.77
CA SER A 194 -16.11 6.71 35.59
C SER A 194 -15.68 7.28 34.24
N GLN A 195 -15.08 8.49 34.19
CA GLN A 195 -14.78 9.16 32.91
C GLN A 195 -13.31 9.56 32.68
N LEU A 196 -12.37 9.18 33.56
CA LEU A 196 -10.95 9.52 33.42
C LEU A 196 -10.02 8.33 33.11
N SER A 197 -10.55 7.21 32.61
CA SER A 197 -9.77 6.01 32.26
C SER A 197 -9.86 5.60 30.78
N LYS A 198 -9.86 6.58 29.86
CA LYS A 198 -9.60 6.30 28.44
C LYS A 198 -8.44 7.13 27.93
N CYS A 199 -7.25 6.84 28.45
CA CYS A 199 -6.05 6.97 27.63
C CYS A 199 -6.15 5.87 26.57
N SER A 200 -6.29 6.26 25.30
CA SER A 200 -6.34 5.35 24.16
C SER A 200 -5.10 4.46 24.16
N ASN A 201 -5.27 3.18 24.49
CA ASN A 201 -4.28 2.14 24.26
C ASN A 201 -4.34 1.71 22.78
N HIS A 202 -4.01 2.62 21.86
CA HIS A 202 -3.83 2.28 20.45
C HIS A 202 -2.48 2.82 19.97
N ASP A 203 -1.43 2.08 20.29
CA ASP A 203 -0.30 1.83 19.38
C ASP A 203 0.70 0.89 20.07
N LYS A 204 0.54 -0.42 19.81
CA LYS A 204 1.54 -1.44 20.22
C LYS A 204 2.51 -1.79 19.09
N GLY A 205 2.52 -1.04 17.99
CA GLY A 205 3.42 -1.28 16.87
C GLY A 205 4.35 -0.10 16.65
N SER A 206 5.63 -0.27 16.97
CA SER A 206 6.73 0.57 16.47
C SER A 206 7.10 1.88 17.19
N SER A 207 6.91 1.99 18.52
CA SER A 207 7.58 3.07 19.27
C SER A 207 8.24 2.53 20.53
N ILE A 208 9.58 2.45 20.51
CA ILE A 208 10.38 2.16 21.71
C ILE A 208 10.47 3.46 22.50
N TYR A 209 9.55 3.65 23.44
CA TYR A 209 9.66 4.71 24.43
C TYR A 209 10.54 4.20 25.58
N HIS A 210 11.64 4.90 25.87
CA HIS A 210 12.39 4.66 27.10
C HIS A 210 11.55 5.17 28.28
N LYS A 211 11.19 4.27 29.19
CA LYS A 211 10.47 4.63 30.41
C LYS A 211 11.49 5.14 31.43
N THR A 212 11.58 6.46 31.61
CA THR A 212 12.34 7.09 32.68
C THR A 212 11.39 7.59 33.77
N ASP A 213 10.52 6.69 34.24
CA ASP A 213 9.72 6.95 35.44
C ASP A 213 10.66 6.80 36.64
N ILE A 214 11.05 7.93 37.25
CA ILE A 214 11.77 7.94 38.51
C ILE A 214 10.75 8.37 39.56
N ASP A 215 10.35 7.44 40.40
CA ASP A 215 9.36 7.68 41.45
C ASP A 215 9.80 8.85 42.35
N LYS A 216 8.89 9.79 42.57
CA LYS A 216 8.98 10.99 43.45
C LYS A 216 9.70 12.24 42.90
N LEU A 217 9.92 12.37 41.59
CA LEU A 217 10.38 13.63 41.00
C LEU A 217 9.23 14.43 40.38
N ASN A 218 8.83 15.55 41.01
CA ASN A 218 7.83 16.48 40.47
C ASN A 218 8.47 17.50 39.51
N VAL A 219 9.04 17.04 38.41
CA VAL A 219 9.54 17.91 37.33
C VAL A 219 8.83 17.53 36.04
N THR A 220 8.52 18.50 35.18
CA THR A 220 8.07 18.24 33.80
C THR A 220 9.17 17.44 33.10
N ALA A 221 8.92 16.14 32.90
CA ALA A 221 9.86 15.27 32.22
C ALA A 221 10.07 15.78 30.79
N PHE A 222 11.32 16.01 30.40
CA PHE A 222 11.66 16.23 29.00
C PHE A 222 11.54 14.90 28.28
N CYS A 223 10.47 14.76 27.47
CA CYS A 223 10.36 13.68 26.51
C CYS A 223 11.17 14.06 25.26
N SER A 224 12.33 13.43 25.06
CA SER A 224 13.06 13.52 23.80
C SER A 224 12.62 12.40 22.87
N GLN A 225 12.11 12.75 21.70
CA GLN A 225 11.87 11.81 20.62
C GLN A 225 13.04 11.90 19.64
N THR A 226 13.81 10.81 19.49
CA THR A 226 14.79 10.72 18.40
C THR A 226 14.02 10.38 17.13
N ILE A 227 13.84 11.39 16.28
CA ILE A 227 13.24 11.23 14.96
C ILE A 227 14.41 11.19 13.97
N ASN A 228 14.55 10.09 13.23
CA ASN A 228 15.39 10.09 12.04
C ASN A 228 14.65 10.90 10.98
N ILE A 229 15.10 12.14 10.78
CA ILE A 229 14.66 12.95 9.66
C ILE A 229 15.52 12.50 8.49
N ASP A 230 14.98 11.64 7.64
CA ASP A 230 15.56 11.48 6.31
C ASP A 230 15.51 12.86 5.66
N SER A 231 16.68 13.47 5.49
CA SER A 231 16.81 14.75 4.79
C SER A 231 16.04 14.63 3.48
N THR A 232 15.22 15.64 3.16
CA THR A 232 14.40 15.73 1.96
C THR A 232 15.06 14.97 0.80
N PRO A 233 14.43 13.91 0.24
CA PRO A 233 15.07 13.03 -0.72
C PRO A 233 15.67 13.85 -1.86
N LYS A 234 16.91 13.58 -2.25
CA LYS A 234 17.56 14.31 -3.37
C LYS A 234 16.74 14.23 -4.66
N GLN A 235 15.87 13.24 -4.80
CA GLN A 235 14.92 13.12 -5.92
C GLN A 235 13.87 14.26 -5.99
N LEU A 236 13.58 14.96 -4.90
CA LEU A 236 12.69 16.13 -4.88
C LEU A 236 13.35 17.40 -5.44
N PHE A 237 14.68 17.41 -5.57
CA PHE A 237 15.46 18.55 -6.09
C PHE A 237 16.08 18.29 -7.47
N GLN A 238 16.02 17.05 -7.99
CA GLN A 238 16.57 16.72 -9.31
C GLN A 238 15.57 16.83 -10.45
N HIS A 239 14.27 16.87 -10.14
CA HIS A 239 13.22 17.02 -11.14
C HIS A 239 12.25 18.13 -10.71
N PRO A 240 12.26 19.30 -11.39
CA PRO A 240 11.22 20.30 -11.19
C PRO A 240 9.85 19.64 -11.38
N SER A 241 8.90 19.95 -10.48
CA SER A 241 7.51 19.52 -10.65
C SER A 241 6.91 20.24 -11.86
N LYS A 242 5.85 19.70 -12.47
CA LYS A 242 5.18 20.33 -13.63
C LYS A 242 4.83 21.82 -13.40
N LEU A 243 4.53 22.19 -12.15
CA LEU A 243 4.23 23.56 -11.74
C LEU A 243 5.52 24.42 -11.70
N VAL A 244 6.64 23.85 -11.24
CA VAL A 244 7.94 24.52 -11.24
C VAL A 244 8.46 24.72 -12.67
N ASP A 245 8.27 23.75 -13.57
CA ASP A 245 8.59 23.90 -14.99
C ASP A 245 7.78 25.01 -15.66
N GLU A 246 6.50 25.10 -15.31
CA GLU A 246 5.61 26.15 -15.81
C GLU A 246 6.02 27.54 -15.30
N LEU A 247 6.43 27.64 -14.02
CA LEU A 247 6.96 28.88 -13.45
C LEU A 247 8.33 29.26 -14.04
N ILE A 248 9.23 28.31 -14.26
CA ILE A 248 10.53 28.56 -14.89
C ILE A 248 10.33 29.08 -16.32
N LYS A 249 9.44 28.46 -17.11
CA LYS A 249 9.06 28.96 -18.44
C LYS A 249 8.48 30.36 -18.42
N LEU A 250 7.68 30.69 -17.40
CA LEU A 250 7.07 32.01 -17.25
C LEU A 250 8.11 33.08 -16.90
N VAL A 251 9.11 32.73 -16.09
CA VAL A 251 10.24 33.61 -15.75
C VAL A 251 11.16 33.81 -16.95
N GLU A 252 11.52 32.75 -17.68
CA GLU A 252 12.35 32.83 -18.90
C GLU A 252 11.68 33.64 -20.01
N SER A 253 10.34 33.52 -20.14
CA SER A 253 9.57 34.30 -21.11
C SER A 253 9.49 35.80 -20.75
N ASN A 254 9.56 36.13 -19.46
CA ASN A 254 9.58 37.52 -18.98
C ASN A 254 10.99 38.14 -19.04
N GLU A 255 12.05 37.35 -18.95
CA GLU A 255 13.43 37.83 -19.12
C GLU A 255 13.74 38.18 -20.59
N GLN A 256 13.14 37.48 -21.57
CA GLN A 256 13.28 37.79 -22.99
C GLN A 256 12.56 39.10 -23.42
N LEU A 257 11.64 39.60 -22.59
CA LEU A 257 10.96 40.88 -22.83
C LEU A 257 11.73 42.09 -22.29
N LEU A 258 12.76 41.90 -21.45
CA LEU A 258 13.54 43.00 -20.89
C LEU A 258 14.86 43.31 -21.64
N PHE A 259 15.22 42.52 -22.66
CA PHE A 259 16.48 42.68 -23.41
C PHE A 259 16.32 43.22 -24.85
N ASN A 260 15.11 43.58 -25.30
CA ASN A 260 14.87 44.03 -26.67
C ASN A 260 14.72 45.56 -26.85
N ASP A 261 14.93 46.37 -25.80
CA ASP A 261 14.75 47.84 -25.87
C ASP A 261 16.07 48.65 -25.84
N SER A 262 17.21 48.03 -26.14
CA SER A 262 18.46 48.76 -26.37
C SER A 262 19.18 48.20 -27.59
N ASP A 263 18.95 48.80 -28.76
CA ASP A 263 19.96 49.10 -29.79
C ASP A 263 19.28 49.49 -31.12
N ILE A 264 18.73 50.72 -31.19
CA ILE A 264 18.52 51.44 -32.46
C ILE A 264 19.08 52.85 -32.30
N SER A 265 20.32 53.04 -32.73
CA SER A 265 20.72 54.09 -33.68
C SER A 265 22.23 54.05 -33.86
N ASP A 266 22.70 53.52 -34.99
CA ASP A 266 23.85 54.05 -35.75
C ASP A 266 24.10 53.15 -36.96
N HIS A 267 23.64 53.56 -38.16
CA HIS A 267 24.46 53.47 -39.38
C HIS A 267 23.86 54.24 -40.58
N GLU A 268 24.63 55.24 -41.00
CA GLU A 268 24.98 55.67 -42.37
C GLU A 268 24.01 55.54 -43.56
N MET A 269 23.66 56.73 -44.06
CA MET A 269 23.86 57.22 -45.43
C MET A 269 24.65 56.31 -46.38
N LYS A 270 23.93 55.74 -47.35
CA LYS A 270 24.36 55.56 -48.76
C LYS A 270 23.12 55.54 -49.64
N ASP A 271 22.81 56.69 -50.24
CA ASP A 271 22.80 56.92 -51.70
C ASP A 271 22.45 58.38 -51.98
#